data_AF-A0A9P7JI13-F1
#
_entry.id   AF-A0A9P7JI13-F1
#
_cell.length_a   1.000
_cell.length_b   1.000
_cell.length_c   1.000
_cell.angle_alpha   90.00
_cell.angle_beta   90.00
_cell.angle_gamma   90.00
#
_symmetry.space_group_name_H-M   'P 1'
#
loop_
_entity.id
_entity.type
_entity.pdbx_description
1 polymer ?
#
loop_
_entity_poly.entity_id
_entity_poly.type
_entity_poly.pdbx_seq_one_letter_code
_entity_poly.pdbx_strand_id
1 'polypeptide(L)'
;PYYPFSGWKEWKVASWLLCSGLSMGKINSFLSLEMVSAQSFSLAKSDRVPIYIKDLSLLFSSAKELQGRAEMFPSSPHWMLQVIPTSHLTELPIILYWHDPLDCILSILNHPMLHKELDFAPHRVYTTVQWLCHVYSE
;
A
#
# COMPACT_ATOMS: atom_id res chain seq x y z
N PRO A 1 -3.09 2.34 -8.41
CA PRO A 1 -3.43 0.91 -8.59
C PRO A 1 -2.66 0.08 -7.54
N TYR A 2 -3.24 -0.99 -6.99
CA TYR A 2 -2.73 -1.74 -5.82
C TYR A 2 -1.46 -2.56 -6.06
N TYR A 3 -0.64 -2.19 -7.04
CA TYR A 3 0.62 -2.85 -7.36
C TYR A 3 1.52 -2.96 -6.11
N PRO A 4 2.15 -4.11 -5.85
CA PRO A 4 2.28 -5.31 -6.69
C PRO A 4 1.12 -6.34 -6.58
N PHE A 5 0.00 -5.97 -5.96
CA PHE A 5 -1.19 -6.82 -5.80
C PHE A 5 -2.24 -6.56 -6.89
N SER A 6 -3.09 -7.55 -7.15
CA SER A 6 -4.17 -7.49 -8.14
C SER A 6 -5.25 -6.48 -7.79
N GLY A 7 -5.46 -6.21 -6.49
CA GLY A 7 -6.49 -5.29 -6.04
C GLY A 7 -6.59 -5.18 -4.51
N TRP A 8 -7.54 -4.35 -4.07
CA TRP A 8 -7.77 -4.06 -2.64
C TRP A 8 -7.98 -5.29 -1.77
N LYS A 9 -8.75 -6.28 -2.27
CA LYS A 9 -9.07 -7.49 -1.51
C LYS A 9 -7.83 -8.32 -1.20
N GLU A 10 -6.98 -8.52 -2.20
CA GLU A 10 -5.71 -9.21 -2.04
C GLU A 10 -4.78 -8.43 -1.13
N TRP A 11 -4.67 -7.11 -1.34
CA TRP A 11 -3.85 -6.23 -0.50
C TRP A 11 -4.23 -6.30 0.98
N LYS A 12 -5.54 -6.30 1.30
CA LYS A 12 -6.00 -6.37 2.69
C LYS A 12 -5.57 -7.67 3.40
N VAL A 13 -5.58 -8.79 2.68
CA VAL A 13 -5.10 -10.08 3.20
C VAL A 13 -3.58 -10.05 3.38
N ALA A 14 -2.86 -9.56 2.36
CA ALA A 14 -1.41 -9.42 2.40
C ALA A 14 -0.94 -8.53 3.57
N SER A 15 -1.54 -7.34 3.72
CA SER A 15 -1.25 -6.40 4.81
C SER A 15 -1.53 -7.01 6.18
N TRP A 16 -2.66 -7.71 6.34
CA TRP A 16 -2.96 -8.41 7.59
C TRP A 16 -1.92 -9.49 7.91
N LEU A 17 -1.54 -10.33 6.93
CA LEU A 17 -0.52 -11.36 7.11
C LEU A 17 0.83 -10.76 7.52
N LEU A 18 1.26 -9.68 6.87
CA LEU A 18 2.53 -8.99 7.17
C LEU A 18 2.52 -8.37 8.58
N CYS A 19 1.41 -7.78 9.01
CA CYS A 19 1.31 -7.11 10.31
C CYS A 19 0.91 -8.04 11.47
N SER A 20 0.51 -9.28 11.20
CA SER A 20 -0.01 -10.23 12.20
C SER A 20 1.06 -10.79 13.17
N GLY A 21 2.35 -10.60 12.88
CA GLY A 21 3.44 -11.21 13.65
C GLY A 21 3.54 -12.74 13.49
N LEU A 22 2.85 -13.33 12.51
CA LEU A 22 2.95 -14.75 12.21
C LEU A 22 4.34 -15.09 11.67
N SER A 23 4.88 -16.24 12.07
CA SER A 23 6.11 -16.76 11.47
C SER A 23 5.87 -17.15 10.00
N MET A 24 6.93 -17.11 9.18
CA MET A 24 6.85 -17.52 7.77
C MET A 24 6.23 -18.92 7.58
N GLY A 25 6.53 -19.85 8.51
CA GLY A 25 5.95 -21.19 8.49
C GLY A 25 4.43 -21.20 8.70
N LYS A 26 3.90 -20.37 9.61
CA LYS A 26 2.46 -20.24 9.83
C LYS A 26 1.76 -19.55 8.66
N ILE A 27 2.41 -18.57 8.04
CA ILE A 27 1.91 -17.93 6.82
C ILE A 27 1.84 -18.96 5.68
N ASN A 28 2.90 -19.76 5.47
CA ASN A 28 2.87 -20.83 4.46
C ASN A 28 1.77 -21.87 4.76
N SER A 29 1.56 -22.24 6.03
CA SER A 29 0.48 -23.15 6.42
C SER A 29 -0.90 -22.56 6.11
N PHE A 30 -1.10 -21.26 6.34
CA PHE A 30 -2.33 -20.57 5.96
C PHE A 30 -2.53 -20.58 4.43
N LEU A 31 -1.47 -20.27 3.67
CA LEU A 31 -1.52 -20.24 2.21
C LEU A 31 -1.73 -21.62 1.59
N SER A 32 -1.37 -22.70 2.30
CA SER A 32 -1.61 -24.09 1.86
C SER A 32 -3.04 -24.59 2.05
N LEU A 33 -3.89 -23.88 2.83
CA LEU A 33 -5.29 -24.27 3.05
C LEU A 33 -6.02 -24.36 1.71
N GLU A 34 -6.82 -25.40 1.48
CA GLU A 34 -7.48 -25.65 0.19
C GLU A 34 -8.28 -24.44 -0.33
N MET A 35 -8.92 -23.68 0.57
CA MET A 35 -9.67 -22.47 0.22
C MET A 35 -8.78 -21.31 -0.30
N VAL A 36 -7.50 -21.30 0.06
CA VAL A 36 -6.52 -20.25 -0.27
C VAL A 36 -5.56 -20.71 -1.38
N SER A 37 -5.20 -22.00 -1.39
CA SER A 37 -4.32 -22.62 -2.36
C SER A 37 -5.03 -23.07 -3.65
N ALA A 38 -6.37 -22.96 -3.72
CA ALA A 38 -7.17 -23.22 -4.91
C ALA A 38 -6.82 -22.26 -6.06
N GLN A 39 -5.67 -22.51 -6.70
CA GLN A 39 -5.35 -21.99 -8.01
C GLN A 39 -6.11 -22.84 -9.03
N SER A 40 -7.31 -22.39 -9.38
CA SER A 40 -8.06 -22.74 -10.60
C SER A 40 -7.72 -24.10 -11.22
N PHE A 41 -8.14 -25.20 -10.60
CA PHE A 41 -8.29 -26.47 -11.32
C PHE A 41 -9.64 -26.44 -12.05
N SER A 42 -9.63 -25.86 -13.26
CA SER A 42 -10.75 -26.02 -14.18
C SER A 42 -10.76 -27.45 -14.71
N LEU A 43 -11.56 -28.32 -14.11
CA LEU A 43 -12.13 -29.46 -14.82
C LEU A 43 -13.63 -29.57 -14.52
N ALA A 44 -14.40 -29.79 -15.57
CA ALA A 44 -15.82 -29.54 -15.65
C ALA A 44 -16.73 -30.39 -14.73
N LYS A 45 -17.98 -29.90 -14.63
CA LYS A 45 -19.26 -30.57 -14.28
C LYS A 45 -19.54 -30.86 -12.80
N SER A 46 -20.46 -30.06 -12.22
CA SER A 46 -21.67 -30.58 -11.58
C SER A 46 -22.63 -29.44 -11.20
N ASP A 47 -23.90 -29.57 -11.58
CA ASP A 47 -25.02 -28.69 -11.21
C ASP A 47 -25.34 -28.78 -9.72
N ARG A 48 -24.50 -28.17 -8.88
CA ARG A 48 -24.82 -27.85 -7.49
C ARG A 48 -24.21 -26.52 -7.18
N VAL A 49 -25.03 -25.48 -7.06
CA VAL A 49 -24.61 -24.12 -6.71
C VAL A 49 -24.10 -24.10 -5.26
N PRO A 50 -22.79 -23.94 -4.99
CA PRO A 50 -22.31 -23.65 -3.66
C PRO A 50 -21.94 -22.16 -3.64
N ILE A 51 -22.79 -21.34 -3.03
CA ILE A 51 -22.53 -19.90 -2.82
C ILE A 51 -21.50 -19.77 -1.69
N TYR A 52 -20.24 -20.20 -1.84
CA TYR A 52 -19.21 -19.88 -0.84
C TYR A 52 -17.85 -19.67 -1.51
N ILE A 53 -17.51 -18.39 -1.62
CA ILE A 53 -16.15 -17.84 -1.76
C ILE A 53 -15.50 -18.18 -3.12
N LYS A 54 -15.63 -17.24 -4.07
CA LYS A 54 -14.72 -17.15 -5.22
C LYS A 54 -13.31 -17.41 -4.72
N ASP A 55 -12.68 -18.45 -5.26
CA ASP A 55 -11.29 -18.81 -5.09
C ASP A 55 -10.47 -17.56 -4.83
N LEU A 56 -9.86 -17.47 -3.65
CA LEU A 56 -9.02 -16.34 -3.30
C LEU A 56 -7.75 -16.47 -4.12
N SER A 57 -7.81 -16.07 -5.41
CA SER A 57 -6.69 -16.06 -6.33
C SER A 57 -5.69 -15.00 -5.89
N LEU A 58 -4.94 -15.32 -4.84
CA LEU A 58 -3.79 -14.55 -4.41
C LEU A 58 -2.74 -14.69 -5.51
N LEU A 59 -2.12 -13.59 -5.89
CA LEU A 59 -1.00 -13.63 -6.80
C LEU A 59 0.21 -14.27 -6.12
N PHE A 60 0.24 -14.43 -4.78
CA PHE A 60 1.35 -15.01 -4.02
C PHE A 60 1.00 -16.35 -3.40
N SER A 61 1.95 -17.27 -3.39
CA SER A 61 1.79 -18.65 -2.94
C SER A 61 2.61 -19.00 -1.68
N SER A 62 3.55 -18.13 -1.30
CA SER A 62 4.42 -18.33 -0.14
C SER A 62 4.63 -17.02 0.63
N ALA A 63 4.92 -17.14 1.93
CA ALA A 63 5.40 -16.06 2.78
C ALA A 63 6.61 -15.32 2.18
N LYS A 64 7.52 -16.04 1.52
CA LYS A 64 8.69 -15.44 0.86
C LYS A 64 8.30 -14.56 -0.32
N GLU A 65 7.33 -15.01 -1.10
CA GLU A 65 6.82 -14.26 -2.25
C GLU A 65 6.03 -13.03 -1.79
N LEU A 66 5.21 -13.19 -0.75
CA LEU A 66 4.52 -12.08 -0.10
C LEU A 66 5.51 -11.03 0.42
N GLN A 67 6.58 -11.46 1.09
CA GLN A 67 7.62 -10.57 1.59
C GLN A 67 8.36 -9.87 0.44
N GLY A 68 8.79 -10.60 -0.59
CA GLY A 68 9.46 -10.00 -1.74
C GLY A 68 8.60 -8.95 -2.44
N ARG A 69 7.28 -9.13 -2.45
CA ARG A 69 6.34 -8.09 -2.93
C ARG A 69 6.19 -6.92 -1.98
N ALA A 70 6.18 -7.17 -0.67
CA ALA A 70 6.20 -6.07 0.30
C ALA A 70 7.48 -5.23 0.16
N GLU A 71 8.61 -5.86 -0.17
CA GLU A 71 9.88 -5.17 -0.41
C GLU A 71 9.90 -4.36 -1.72
N MET A 72 8.95 -4.58 -2.65
CA MET A 72 8.79 -3.75 -3.84
C MET A 72 8.13 -2.40 -3.55
N PHE A 73 7.56 -2.20 -2.36
CA PHE A 73 7.05 -0.89 -2.00
C PHE A 73 8.18 0.14 -1.94
N PRO A 74 7.91 1.40 -2.31
CA PRO A 74 8.90 2.45 -2.11
C PRO A 74 9.28 2.48 -0.64
N SER A 75 10.57 2.67 -0.38
CA SER A 75 11.07 2.76 0.99
C SER A 75 10.31 3.89 1.70
N SER A 76 9.78 3.59 2.89
CA SER A 76 9.14 4.60 3.72
C SER A 76 10.18 5.64 4.13
N PRO A 77 9.80 6.92 4.32
CA PRO A 77 10.68 7.92 4.91
C PRO A 77 11.28 7.38 6.21
N HIS A 78 12.58 7.57 6.39
CA HIS A 78 13.30 7.06 7.54
C HIS A 78 12.90 7.85 8.80
N TRP A 79 12.86 7.18 9.95
CA TRP A 79 12.70 7.85 11.23
C TRP A 79 13.99 8.59 11.59
N MET A 80 13.86 9.88 11.89
CA MET A 80 14.93 10.74 12.36
C MET A 80 14.76 11.00 13.85
N LEU A 81 15.88 11.06 14.55
CA LEU A 81 15.95 11.30 15.98
C LEU A 81 16.74 12.58 16.23
N GLN A 82 16.15 13.51 17.00
CA GLN A 82 16.82 14.73 17.41
C GLN A 82 16.62 14.96 18.91
N VAL A 83 17.70 15.20 19.64
CA VAL A 83 17.63 15.63 21.04
C VAL A 83 17.33 17.12 21.09
N ILE A 84 16.26 17.52 21.77
CA ILE A 84 15.89 18.92 21.95
C ILE A 84 16.67 19.49 23.13
N PRO A 85 17.45 20.57 22.96
CA PRO A 85 18.10 21.23 24.07
C PRO A 85 17.05 21.93 24.95
N THR A 86 17.06 21.65 26.24
CA THR A 86 16.19 22.28 27.23
C THR A 86 16.98 23.26 28.10
N SER A 87 16.39 24.40 28.42
CA SER A 87 17.01 25.39 29.32
C SER A 87 16.99 24.94 30.79
N HIS A 88 16.14 23.96 31.12
CA HIS A 88 16.00 23.38 32.44
C HIS A 88 16.48 21.93 32.45
N LEU A 89 17.08 21.51 33.58
CA LEU A 89 17.53 20.14 33.78
C LEU A 89 16.32 19.20 33.83
N THR A 90 16.11 18.45 32.75
CA THR A 90 15.22 17.28 32.73
C THR A 90 16.05 16.03 33.04
N GLU A 91 15.51 15.13 33.86
CA GLU A 91 16.19 13.87 34.23
C GLU A 91 16.46 12.97 33.02
N LEU A 92 15.67 13.13 31.96
CA LEU A 92 15.82 12.43 30.68
C LEU A 92 15.88 13.43 29.53
N PRO A 93 16.66 13.14 28.47
CA PRO A 93 16.69 13.98 27.28
C PRO A 93 15.34 13.94 26.57
N ILE A 94 14.86 15.11 26.13
CA ILE A 94 13.68 15.18 25.27
C ILE A 94 14.10 14.78 23.86
N ILE A 95 13.51 13.70 23.35
CA ILE A 95 13.79 13.16 22.02
C ILE A 95 12.62 13.47 21.10
N LEU A 96 12.89 14.20 20.02
CA LEU A 96 11.98 14.42 18.90
C LEU A 96 12.18 13.32 17.86
N TYR A 97 11.11 12.58 17.61
CA TYR A 97 11.01 11.65 16.49
C TYR A 97 10.26 12.36 15.35
N TRP A 98 10.88 12.40 14.18
CA TRP A 98 10.31 13.06 13.01
C TRP A 98 10.72 12.35 11.72
N HIS A 99 10.07 12.67 10.61
CA HIS A 99 10.46 12.24 9.26
C HIS A 99 10.84 13.46 8.44
N ASP A 100 11.76 13.31 7.49
CA ASP A 100 12.03 14.38 6.53
C ASP A 100 10.74 14.75 5.79
N PRO A 101 10.24 16.01 5.90
CA PRO A 101 9.01 16.41 5.25
C PRO A 101 9.08 16.27 3.73
N LEU A 102 10.26 16.46 3.11
CA LEU A 102 10.43 16.29 1.67
C LEU A 102 10.29 14.82 1.27
N ASP A 103 10.90 13.90 2.03
CA ASP A 103 10.75 12.46 1.79
C ASP A 103 9.30 12.01 2.01
N CYS A 104 8.61 12.54 3.02
CA CYS A 104 7.19 12.28 3.22
C CYS A 104 6.36 12.74 2.03
N ILE A 105 6.56 13.97 1.56
CA ILE A 105 5.85 14.51 0.40
C ILE A 105 6.13 13.63 -0.83
N LEU A 106 7.41 13.34 -1.12
CA LEU A 106 7.78 12.49 -2.24
C LEU A 106 7.16 11.09 -2.13
N SER A 107 7.15 10.49 -0.94
CA SER A 107 6.52 9.19 -0.70
C SER A 107 5.01 9.23 -0.98
N ILE A 108 4.33 10.27 -0.51
CA ILE A 108 2.89 10.48 -0.74
C ILE A 108 2.62 10.71 -2.24
N LEU A 109 3.35 11.60 -2.90
CA LEU A 109 3.13 11.91 -4.32
C LEU A 109 3.44 10.71 -5.23
N ASN A 110 4.38 9.86 -4.85
CA ASN A 110 4.67 8.60 -5.55
C ASN A 110 3.69 7.48 -5.23
N HIS A 111 2.69 7.72 -4.37
CA HIS A 111 1.74 6.68 -4.01
C HIS A 111 0.83 6.37 -5.21
N PRO A 112 0.74 5.11 -5.66
CA PRO A 112 0.05 4.76 -6.90
C PRO A 112 -1.46 5.00 -6.83
N MET A 113 -2.06 5.18 -5.65
CA MET A 113 -3.47 5.58 -5.56
C MET A 113 -3.69 7.06 -5.90
N LEU A 114 -2.71 7.92 -5.60
CA LEU A 114 -2.80 9.35 -5.84
C LEU A 114 -2.42 9.71 -7.27
N HIS A 115 -1.73 8.84 -8.00
CA HIS A 115 -1.26 9.09 -9.37
C HIS A 115 -2.36 9.39 -10.41
N LYS A 116 -3.65 9.11 -10.11
CA LYS A 116 -4.78 9.49 -10.97
C LYS A 116 -5.47 10.79 -10.54
N GLU A 117 -5.25 11.21 -9.30
CA GLU A 117 -5.85 12.38 -8.68
C GLU A 117 -4.88 13.56 -8.66
N LEU A 118 -3.59 13.28 -8.69
CA LEU A 118 -2.52 14.24 -8.81
C LEU A 118 -2.32 14.59 -10.27
N ASP A 119 -2.68 15.83 -10.60
CA ASP A 119 -2.40 16.40 -11.89
C ASP A 119 -1.32 17.47 -11.78
N PHE A 120 -0.11 17.13 -12.20
CA PHE A 120 1.01 18.05 -12.23
C PHE A 120 1.16 18.74 -13.59
N ALA A 121 0.34 18.37 -14.58
CA ALA A 121 0.34 19.08 -15.84
C ALA A 121 -0.39 20.41 -15.65
N PRO A 122 0.12 21.52 -16.22
CA PRO A 122 -0.59 22.77 -16.19
C PRO A 122 -1.91 22.64 -16.96
N HIS A 123 -3.04 22.91 -16.29
CA HIS A 123 -4.36 22.85 -16.87
C HIS A 123 -4.87 24.24 -17.23
N ARG A 124 -5.44 24.37 -18.43
CA ARG A 124 -6.01 25.63 -18.89
C ARG A 124 -7.43 25.79 -18.35
N VAL A 125 -7.57 26.49 -17.24
CA VAL A 125 -8.88 26.78 -16.62
C VAL A 125 -9.43 28.09 -17.20
N TYR A 126 -10.63 28.03 -17.78
CA TYR A 126 -11.32 29.22 -18.28
C TYR A 126 -12.48 29.56 -17.35
N THR A 127 -12.46 30.75 -16.78
CA THR A 127 -13.49 31.23 -15.83
C THR A 127 -14.77 31.69 -16.52
N THR A 128 -14.76 31.88 -17.84
CA THR A 128 -15.90 32.36 -18.62
C THR A 128 -16.23 31.44 -19.78
N VAL A 129 -17.53 31.30 -20.06
CA VAL A 129 -18.10 30.46 -21.14
C VAL A 129 -17.56 30.80 -22.54
N GLN A 130 -16.91 31.96 -22.69
CA GLN A 130 -16.40 32.50 -23.95
C GLN A 130 -14.88 32.33 -24.14
N TRP A 131 -14.16 31.70 -23.20
CA TRP A 131 -12.72 31.41 -23.36
C TRP A 131 -11.83 32.67 -23.53
N LEU A 132 -12.28 33.83 -23.04
CA LEU A 132 -11.71 35.15 -23.40
C LEU A 132 -10.60 35.68 -22.48
N CYS A 133 -10.43 35.18 -21.27
CA CYS A 133 -9.44 35.70 -20.32
C CYS A 133 -8.47 34.62 -19.86
N HIS A 134 -7.18 34.96 -19.90
CA HIS A 134 -6.08 34.11 -19.46
C HIS A 134 -5.74 34.42 -18.01
N VAL A 135 -5.79 33.42 -17.15
CA VAL A 135 -5.23 33.48 -15.81
C VAL A 135 -4.36 32.23 -15.66
N TYR A 136 -3.07 32.43 -15.42
CA TYR A 136 -2.20 31.35 -14.98
C TYR A 136 -2.56 31.05 -13.52
N SER A 137 -3.01 29.83 -13.24
CA SER A 137 -3.03 29.36 -11.85
C SER A 137 -1.63 28.87 -11.50
N GLU A 138 -1.01 29.53 -10.52
CA GLU A 138 0.19 29.03 -9.84
C GLU A 138 -0.09 27.72 -9.08
#